data_AF-A0A7G4WHZ7-F1
#
_entry.id   AF-A0A7G4WHZ7-F1
#
_cell.length_a   1.000
_cell.length_b   1.000
_cell.length_c   1.000
_cell.angle_alpha   90.00
_cell.angle_beta   90.00
_cell.angle_gamma   90.00
#
_symmetry.space_group_name_H-M   'P 1'
#
loop_
_entity.id
_entity.type
_entity.pdbx_description
1 polymer ?
#
loop_
_entity_poly.entity_id
_entity_poly.type
_entity_poly.pdbx_seq_one_letter_code
_entity_poly.pdbx_strand_id
1 'polypeptide(L)'
;MRVRCVYTVLSSLVVTSAMASVDTPCAPTHADQLKMSKSLPATIELVKHDKRLLRGYIFGDTKEIEEVTAEERALDAATLDKMKAETEAIIMRMAYKHWFDGGKTSADVRLIMGLPAKGDAAGHANWTAYLNYLKFVKEKEVDAVNAAKVEAIKLRLIYKGWFLERKTFKQVRAILGLPPKGDAVDHVNWGIFQNYLKFYKEYAQQFT
;
A
#
# COMPACT_ATOMS: atom_id res chain seq x y z
N MET A 1 -40.68 4.64 -29.38
CA MET A 1 -39.59 5.66 -29.33
C MET A 1 -38.28 4.88 -29.51
N ARG A 2 -37.56 4.78 -30.66
CA ARG A 2 -36.95 5.79 -31.56
C ARG A 2 -36.19 6.84 -30.72
N VAL A 3 -34.86 7.07 -30.82
CA VAL A 3 -33.90 7.21 -31.95
C VAL A 3 -32.44 7.07 -31.41
N ARG A 4 -31.55 6.23 -32.00
CA ARG A 4 -30.32 6.50 -32.81
C ARG A 4 -29.34 7.59 -32.30
N CYS A 5 -28.01 7.41 -32.32
CA CYS A 5 -27.05 7.70 -33.43
C CYS A 5 -25.66 7.93 -32.74
N VAL A 6 -24.44 7.84 -33.31
CA VAL A 6 -23.93 7.61 -34.67
C VAL A 6 -22.42 7.32 -34.58
N TYR A 7 -21.95 6.49 -35.51
CA TYR A 7 -20.57 6.13 -35.82
C TYR A 7 -19.83 7.24 -36.59
N THR A 8 -18.52 7.04 -36.80
CA THR A 8 -17.66 7.55 -37.90
C THR A 8 -17.10 8.98 -37.81
N VAL A 9 -15.91 9.35 -38.32
CA VAL A 9 -14.70 8.75 -38.95
C VAL A 9 -13.72 9.94 -39.16
N LEU A 10 -12.41 9.69 -39.30
CA LEU A 10 -11.46 10.27 -40.30
C LEU A 10 -10.03 10.04 -39.76
N SER A 11 -9.17 9.10 -40.19
CA SER A 11 -8.80 8.52 -41.51
C SER A 11 -8.28 9.52 -42.54
N SER A 12 -6.96 9.44 -42.84
CA SER A 12 -6.28 9.46 -44.17
C SER A 12 -4.74 9.31 -43.95
N LEU A 13 -4.06 8.19 -44.24
CA LEU A 13 -3.49 7.70 -45.53
C LEU A 13 -2.40 8.66 -46.11
N VAL A 14 -1.17 8.27 -46.51
CA VAL A 14 -0.65 7.15 -47.33
C VAL A 14 0.87 6.95 -47.02
N VAL A 15 1.47 5.74 -47.08
CA VAL A 15 2.43 5.24 -48.10
C VAL A 15 2.80 3.76 -47.81
N THR A 16 3.00 3.04 -48.91
CA THR A 16 3.04 1.60 -49.21
C THR A 16 4.25 0.75 -48.78
N SER A 17 3.95 -0.56 -48.65
CA SER A 17 4.75 -1.77 -49.02
C SER A 17 5.85 -2.29 -48.08
N ALA A 18 5.61 -3.44 -47.45
CA ALA A 18 6.21 -4.75 -47.78
C ALA A 18 6.17 -5.73 -46.58
N MET A 19 5.59 -6.90 -46.85
CA MET A 19 5.56 -8.18 -46.12
C MET A 19 6.53 -8.37 -44.94
N ALA A 20 5.99 -8.65 -43.75
CA ALA A 20 6.59 -9.61 -42.81
C ALA A 20 5.48 -10.25 -41.96
N SER A 21 5.39 -11.57 -42.08
CA SER A 21 4.50 -12.47 -41.35
C SER A 21 4.58 -12.23 -39.85
N VAL A 22 3.44 -11.99 -39.19
CA VAL A 22 3.32 -12.19 -37.74
C VAL A 22 2.00 -12.87 -37.46
N ASP A 23 2.12 -14.11 -37.01
CA ASP A 23 1.04 -14.98 -36.59
C ASP A 23 0.08 -14.27 -35.64
N THR A 24 -1.20 -14.40 -35.94
CA THR A 24 -2.28 -14.03 -35.05
C THR A 24 -2.22 -14.95 -33.82
N PRO A 25 -2.08 -14.46 -32.57
CA PRO A 25 -2.28 -15.33 -31.43
C PRO A 25 -3.76 -15.65 -31.34
N CYS A 26 -4.09 -16.90 -31.69
CA CYS A 26 -5.36 -17.55 -31.38
C CYS A 26 -5.71 -17.35 -29.90
N ALA A 27 -7.01 -17.31 -29.63
CA ALA A 27 -7.58 -17.33 -28.30
C ALA A 27 -6.89 -18.36 -27.39
N PRO A 28 -6.70 -18.06 -26.09
CA PRO A 28 -6.00 -18.95 -25.17
C PRO A 28 -6.73 -20.28 -25.08
N THR A 29 -6.01 -21.36 -25.39
CA THR A 29 -6.52 -22.72 -25.24
C THR A 29 -6.57 -23.12 -23.77
N HIS A 30 -7.39 -24.12 -23.45
CA HIS A 30 -7.64 -24.66 -22.10
C HIS A 30 -6.36 -25.02 -21.29
N ALA A 31 -5.20 -25.13 -21.95
CA ALA A 31 -3.89 -25.33 -21.31
C ALA A 31 -3.34 -24.08 -20.61
N ASP A 32 -3.67 -22.86 -21.06
CA ASP A 32 -3.22 -21.61 -20.41
C ASP A 32 -4.03 -21.28 -19.15
N GLN A 33 -5.30 -21.66 -19.12
CA GLN A 33 -6.12 -21.65 -17.90
C GLN A 33 -5.54 -22.60 -16.83
N LEU A 34 -4.88 -23.69 -17.25
CA LEU A 34 -4.24 -24.63 -16.34
C LEU A 34 -2.91 -24.11 -15.76
N LYS A 35 -2.21 -23.18 -16.44
CA LYS A 35 -1.00 -22.55 -15.87
C LYS A 35 -1.32 -21.53 -14.78
N MET A 36 -2.48 -20.88 -14.85
CA MET A 36 -2.95 -19.99 -13.78
C MET A 36 -3.31 -20.74 -12.49
N SER A 37 -3.64 -22.04 -12.59
CA SER A 37 -3.85 -22.90 -11.41
C SER A 37 -2.56 -23.40 -10.73
N LYS A 38 -1.38 -23.20 -11.33
CA LYS A 38 -0.08 -23.62 -10.75
C LYS A 38 0.55 -22.61 -9.78
N SER A 39 -0.05 -21.44 -9.54
CA SER A 39 0.42 -20.47 -8.53
C SER A 39 -0.20 -20.64 -7.14
N LEU A 40 -1.21 -21.52 -6.99
CA LEU A 40 -1.82 -21.86 -5.70
C LEU A 40 -0.87 -22.44 -4.61
N PRO A 41 0.21 -23.19 -4.89
CA PRO A 41 1.03 -23.75 -3.82
C PRO A 41 1.78 -22.69 -3.02
N ALA A 42 2.18 -21.57 -3.65
CA ALA A 42 2.89 -20.48 -2.97
C ALA A 42 2.02 -19.73 -1.95
N THR A 43 0.74 -19.48 -2.28
CA THR A 43 -0.20 -18.82 -1.35
C THR A 43 -0.52 -19.71 -0.16
N ILE A 44 -0.68 -21.02 -0.37
CA ILE A 44 -0.97 -21.98 0.70
C ILE A 44 0.23 -22.11 1.65
N GLU A 45 1.46 -22.12 1.13
CA GLU A 45 2.68 -22.18 1.96
C GLU A 45 2.92 -20.91 2.75
N LEU A 46 2.67 -19.74 2.16
CA LEU A 46 2.76 -18.45 2.86
C LEU A 46 1.73 -18.37 4.01
N VAL A 47 0.48 -18.76 3.75
CA VAL A 47 -0.58 -18.81 4.77
C VAL A 47 -0.24 -19.82 5.88
N LYS A 48 0.41 -20.95 5.54
CA LYS A 48 0.91 -21.89 6.56
C LYS A 48 2.03 -21.28 7.39
N HIS A 49 2.97 -20.56 6.78
CA HIS A 49 4.05 -19.86 7.47
C HIS A 49 3.49 -18.78 8.40
N ASP A 50 2.53 -17.98 7.93
CA ASP A 50 1.90 -16.94 8.75
C ASP A 50 1.05 -17.54 9.86
N LYS A 51 0.35 -18.66 9.62
CA LYS A 51 -0.35 -19.40 10.67
C LYS A 51 0.62 -19.99 11.71
N ARG A 52 1.82 -20.40 11.27
CA ARG A 52 2.89 -20.85 12.17
C ARG A 52 3.48 -19.69 12.96
N LEU A 53 3.69 -18.53 12.33
CA LEU A 53 4.11 -17.31 13.01
C LEU A 53 3.04 -16.85 13.99
N LEU A 54 1.77 -16.81 13.59
CA LEU A 54 0.63 -16.55 14.47
C LEU A 54 0.62 -17.52 15.65
N ARG A 55 0.94 -18.82 15.44
CA ARG A 55 1.13 -19.76 16.55
C ARG A 55 2.30 -19.40 17.45
N GLY A 56 3.47 -19.10 16.88
CA GLY A 56 4.65 -18.70 17.65
C GLY A 56 4.46 -17.39 18.41
N TYR A 57 3.67 -16.47 17.86
CA TYR A 57 3.36 -15.16 18.43
C TYR A 57 2.24 -15.23 19.48
N ILE A 58 1.14 -15.95 19.22
CA ILE A 58 -0.02 -16.00 20.12
C ILE A 58 0.10 -17.09 21.18
N PHE A 59 0.59 -18.27 20.81
CA PHE A 59 0.49 -19.44 21.67
C PHE A 59 1.82 -19.78 22.35
N GLY A 60 2.94 -19.21 21.89
CA GLY A 60 4.26 -19.69 22.24
C GLY A 60 4.42 -21.16 21.81
N ASP A 61 5.60 -21.58 21.41
CA ASP A 61 5.90 -22.99 21.66
C ASP A 61 6.02 -23.09 23.18
N THR A 62 4.95 -23.55 23.85
CA THR A 62 4.99 -23.98 25.24
C THR A 62 5.87 -25.22 25.33
N LYS A 63 7.18 -25.04 25.13
CA LYS A 63 8.11 -25.72 26.00
C LYS A 63 7.92 -25.01 27.33
N GLU A 64 7.31 -25.72 28.27
CA GLU A 64 7.27 -25.37 29.68
C GLU A 64 8.58 -24.65 30.07
N ILE A 65 8.55 -23.33 30.14
CA ILE A 65 9.44 -22.60 31.03
C ILE A 65 8.66 -22.55 32.34
N GLU A 66 8.54 -23.73 32.97
CA GLU A 66 8.08 -23.84 34.34
C GLU A 66 9.27 -23.51 35.25
N GLU A 67 9.81 -22.31 35.09
CA GLU A 67 10.69 -21.72 36.09
C GLU A 67 10.05 -20.41 36.51
N VAL A 68 8.93 -20.56 37.23
CA VAL A 68 8.36 -19.51 38.07
C VAL A 68 9.45 -19.16 39.08
N THR A 69 10.25 -18.15 38.77
CA THR A 69 11.25 -17.62 39.70
C THR A 69 10.52 -17.16 40.96
N ALA A 70 11.20 -17.19 42.11
CA ALA A 70 10.59 -16.86 43.39
C ALA A 70 9.95 -15.45 43.44
N GLU A 71 10.31 -14.59 42.47
CA GLU A 71 9.78 -13.22 42.29
C GLU A 71 8.38 -13.20 41.66
N GLU A 72 8.02 -14.13 40.77
CA GLU A 72 6.67 -14.19 40.16
C GLU A 72 5.60 -14.74 41.12
N ARG A 73 5.97 -15.51 42.15
CA ARG A 73 5.03 -15.94 43.22
C ARG A 73 4.59 -14.81 44.15
N ALA A 74 5.30 -13.68 44.15
CA ALA A 74 4.98 -12.52 44.99
C ALA A 74 3.99 -11.54 44.33
N LEU A 75 3.74 -11.68 43.02
CA LEU A 75 2.77 -10.88 42.29
C LEU A 75 1.37 -11.51 42.44
N ASP A 76 0.36 -10.67 42.68
CA ASP A 76 -1.02 -11.17 42.68
C ASP A 76 -1.40 -11.68 41.29
N ALA A 77 -2.31 -12.67 41.25
CA ALA A 77 -2.72 -13.31 40.00
C ALA A 77 -3.28 -12.30 38.97
N ALA A 78 -3.92 -11.23 39.44
CA ALA A 78 -4.48 -10.19 38.57
C ALA A 78 -3.39 -9.37 37.86
N THR A 79 -2.25 -9.15 38.52
CA THR A 79 -1.11 -8.42 37.96
C THR A 79 -0.37 -9.29 36.95
N LEU A 80 -0.22 -10.58 37.24
CA LEU A 80 0.33 -11.55 36.30
C LEU A 80 -0.54 -11.66 35.03
N ASP A 81 -1.87 -11.75 35.20
CA ASP A 81 -2.81 -11.82 34.08
C ASP A 81 -2.81 -10.53 33.24
N LYS A 82 -2.67 -9.37 33.89
CA LYS A 82 -2.54 -8.09 33.19
C LYS A 82 -1.26 -8.01 32.37
N MET A 83 -0.12 -8.41 32.93
CA MET A 83 1.16 -8.43 32.19
C MET A 83 1.13 -9.40 31.01
N LYS A 84 0.48 -10.56 31.17
CA LYS A 84 0.26 -11.52 30.07
C LYS A 84 -0.60 -10.89 28.97
N ALA A 85 -1.74 -10.29 29.32
CA ALA A 85 -2.62 -9.64 28.36
C ALA A 85 -1.94 -8.47 27.61
N GLU A 86 -1.12 -7.67 28.30
CA GLU A 86 -0.34 -6.60 27.68
C GLU A 86 0.72 -7.15 26.71
N THR A 87 1.40 -8.23 27.08
CA THR A 87 2.40 -8.89 26.25
C THR A 87 1.76 -9.50 24.99
N GLU A 88 0.64 -10.22 25.14
CA GLU A 88 -0.15 -10.75 24.03
C GLU A 88 -0.62 -9.63 23.08
N ALA A 89 -1.07 -8.49 23.63
CA ALA A 89 -1.49 -7.34 22.83
C ALA A 89 -0.32 -6.73 22.03
N ILE A 90 0.87 -6.64 22.62
CA ILE A 90 2.09 -6.18 21.95
C ILE A 90 2.46 -7.12 20.80
N ILE A 91 2.47 -8.43 21.06
CA ILE A 91 2.80 -9.43 20.06
C ILE A 91 1.80 -9.40 18.90
N MET A 92 0.50 -9.26 19.20
CA MET A 92 -0.53 -9.11 18.17
C MET A 92 -0.34 -7.87 17.30
N ARG A 93 0.09 -6.74 17.88
CA ARG A 93 0.44 -5.55 17.10
C ARG A 93 1.65 -5.79 16.18
N MET A 94 2.64 -6.56 16.62
CA MET A 94 3.77 -6.94 15.77
C MET A 94 3.32 -7.81 14.58
N ALA A 95 2.42 -8.75 14.81
CA ALA A 95 1.83 -9.57 13.76
C ALA A 95 1.05 -8.72 12.74
N TYR A 96 0.24 -7.75 13.20
CA TYR A 96 -0.48 -6.82 12.31
C TYR A 96 0.46 -6.03 11.42
N LYS A 97 1.55 -5.50 12.01
CA LYS A 97 2.58 -4.79 11.27
C LYS A 97 3.24 -5.70 10.23
N HIS A 98 3.64 -6.90 10.61
CA HIS A 98 4.25 -7.86 9.69
C HIS A 98 3.35 -8.18 8.49
N TRP A 99 2.04 -8.40 8.72
CA TRP A 99 1.10 -8.66 7.64
C TRP A 99 0.86 -7.45 6.75
N PHE A 100 0.77 -6.25 7.34
CA PHE A 100 0.60 -5.01 6.59
C PHE A 100 1.84 -4.70 5.73
N ASP A 101 3.03 -4.71 6.32
CA ASP A 101 4.30 -4.46 5.64
C ASP A 101 4.58 -5.53 4.58
N GLY A 102 4.15 -6.78 4.83
CA GLY A 102 4.22 -7.89 3.88
C GLY A 102 3.17 -7.84 2.76
N GLY A 103 2.34 -6.79 2.69
CA GLY A 103 1.36 -6.58 1.63
C GLY A 103 0.16 -7.53 1.65
N LYS A 104 -0.15 -8.15 2.78
CA LYS A 104 -1.29 -9.07 2.90
C LYS A 104 -2.60 -8.30 2.83
N THR A 105 -3.56 -8.83 2.09
CA THR A 105 -4.90 -8.24 2.05
C THR A 105 -5.69 -8.56 3.32
N SER A 106 -6.74 -7.80 3.58
CA SER A 106 -7.67 -8.11 4.67
C SER A 106 -8.28 -9.51 4.53
N ALA A 107 -8.52 -9.99 3.30
CA ALA A 107 -8.99 -11.34 3.04
C ALA A 107 -7.94 -12.42 3.42
N ASP A 108 -6.66 -12.16 3.15
CA ASP A 108 -5.57 -13.07 3.52
C ASP A 108 -5.43 -13.17 5.04
N VAL A 109 -5.47 -12.03 5.75
CA VAL A 109 -5.41 -12.02 7.22
C VAL A 109 -6.64 -12.70 7.82
N ARG A 110 -7.81 -12.52 7.22
CA ARG A 110 -9.04 -13.22 7.61
C ARG A 110 -8.88 -14.74 7.50
N LEU A 111 -8.25 -15.22 6.42
CA LEU A 111 -7.93 -16.64 6.23
C LEU A 111 -6.85 -17.16 7.20
N ILE A 112 -5.83 -16.35 7.49
CA ILE A 112 -4.76 -16.66 8.47
C ILE A 112 -5.38 -16.86 9.86
N MET A 113 -6.31 -15.99 10.25
CA MET A 113 -7.04 -16.08 11.52
C MET A 113 -8.08 -17.21 11.57
N GLY A 114 -8.24 -17.98 10.49
CA GLY A 114 -9.18 -19.10 10.40
C GLY A 114 -10.64 -18.67 10.34
N LEU A 115 -10.90 -17.40 10.04
CA LEU A 115 -12.26 -16.87 9.97
C LEU A 115 -12.97 -17.31 8.68
N PRO A 116 -14.30 -17.45 8.70
CA PRO A 116 -15.09 -17.68 7.48
C PRO A 116 -14.79 -16.60 6.44
N ALA A 117 -14.70 -16.97 5.16
CA ALA A 117 -14.31 -16.04 4.09
C ALA A 117 -15.25 -14.83 3.93
N LYS A 118 -16.52 -14.96 4.34
CA LYS A 118 -17.56 -13.91 4.26
C LYS A 118 -18.43 -13.92 5.51
N GLY A 119 -19.16 -12.83 5.72
CA GLY A 119 -20.13 -12.66 6.82
C GLY A 119 -19.51 -12.18 8.12
N ASP A 120 -20.32 -12.01 9.15
CA ASP A 120 -19.83 -11.73 10.50
C ASP A 120 -19.53 -13.03 11.24
N ALA A 121 -18.43 -13.05 11.99
CA ALA A 121 -18.01 -14.20 12.77
C ALA A 121 -17.92 -13.86 14.26
N ALA A 122 -18.91 -13.13 14.79
CA ALA A 122 -18.90 -12.59 16.16
C ALA A 122 -18.65 -13.64 17.26
N GLY A 123 -19.06 -14.89 17.04
CA GLY A 123 -18.81 -16.01 17.96
C GLY A 123 -17.43 -16.66 17.83
N HIS A 124 -16.58 -16.23 16.90
CA HIS A 124 -15.27 -16.82 16.67
C HIS A 124 -14.20 -16.12 17.51
N ALA A 125 -13.31 -16.89 18.16
CA ALA A 125 -12.30 -16.38 19.09
C ALA A 125 -11.43 -15.25 18.49
N ASN A 126 -11.06 -15.38 17.21
CA ASN A 126 -10.20 -14.41 16.51
C ASN A 126 -10.96 -13.22 15.87
N TRP A 127 -12.28 -13.11 16.03
CA TRP A 127 -13.05 -12.06 15.36
C TRP A 127 -12.68 -10.66 15.84
N THR A 128 -12.57 -10.48 17.16
CA THR A 128 -12.14 -9.21 17.75
C THR A 128 -10.73 -8.82 17.31
N ALA A 129 -9.82 -9.79 17.21
CA ALA A 129 -8.47 -9.57 16.68
C ALA A 129 -8.50 -9.11 15.20
N TYR A 130 -9.35 -9.73 14.37
CA TYR A 130 -9.53 -9.30 12.98
C TYR A 130 -10.08 -7.88 12.87
N LEU A 131 -11.08 -7.51 13.69
CA LEU A 131 -11.58 -6.13 13.73
C LEU A 131 -10.49 -5.13 14.15
N ASN A 132 -9.64 -5.50 15.11
CA ASN A 132 -8.51 -4.67 15.53
C ASN A 132 -7.45 -4.55 14.42
N TYR A 133 -7.20 -5.59 13.65
CA TYR A 133 -6.36 -5.50 12.45
C TYR A 133 -6.95 -4.53 11.42
N LEU A 134 -8.26 -4.58 11.15
CA LEU A 134 -8.90 -3.63 10.23
C LEU A 134 -8.80 -2.18 10.71
N LYS A 135 -8.88 -1.94 12.03
CA LYS A 135 -8.63 -0.61 12.60
C LYS A 135 -7.18 -0.18 12.38
N PHE A 136 -6.22 -1.07 12.65
CA PHE A 136 -4.81 -0.82 12.42
C PHE A 136 -4.51 -0.45 10.95
N VAL A 137 -5.11 -1.16 9.98
CA VAL A 137 -4.95 -0.83 8.55
C VAL A 137 -5.45 0.59 8.27
N LYS A 138 -6.64 0.96 8.76
CA LYS A 138 -7.19 2.32 8.58
C LYS A 138 -6.30 3.39 9.22
N GLU A 139 -5.75 3.13 10.41
CA GLU A 139 -4.80 4.04 11.06
C GLU A 139 -3.55 4.25 10.20
N LYS A 140 -2.99 3.16 9.63
CA LYS A 140 -1.82 3.23 8.74
C LYS A 140 -2.10 3.99 7.44
N GLU A 141 -3.29 3.82 6.86
CA GLU A 141 -3.71 4.59 5.69
C GLU A 141 -3.83 6.09 6.02
N VAL A 142 -4.41 6.44 7.18
CA VAL A 142 -4.50 7.83 7.64
C VAL A 142 -3.10 8.41 7.89
N ASP A 143 -2.20 7.65 8.51
CA ASP A 143 -0.80 8.05 8.71
C ASP A 143 -0.11 8.36 7.38
N ALA A 144 -0.28 7.50 6.37
CA ALA A 144 0.29 7.69 5.03
C ALA A 144 -0.26 8.94 4.35
N VAL A 145 -1.57 9.18 4.44
CA VAL A 145 -2.21 10.40 3.92
C VAL A 145 -1.68 11.65 4.63
N ASN A 146 -1.54 11.59 5.96
CA ASN A 146 -1.02 12.71 6.75
C ASN A 146 0.45 12.98 6.42
N ALA A 147 1.27 11.95 6.27
CA ALA A 147 2.66 12.08 5.82
C ALA A 147 2.74 12.76 4.44
N ALA A 148 1.89 12.34 3.50
CA ALA A 148 1.82 12.97 2.17
C ALA A 148 1.39 14.45 2.26
N LYS A 149 0.45 14.80 3.15
CA LYS A 149 0.07 16.21 3.40
C LYS A 149 1.24 17.02 3.96
N VAL A 150 1.99 16.47 4.92
CA VAL A 150 3.15 17.14 5.51
C VAL A 150 4.23 17.39 4.46
N GLU A 151 4.54 16.40 3.62
CA GLU A 151 5.49 16.57 2.51
C GLU A 151 5.01 17.61 1.49
N ALA A 152 3.71 17.64 1.17
CA ALA A 152 3.14 18.67 0.31
C ALA A 152 3.25 20.08 0.93
N ILE A 153 3.08 20.22 2.25
CA ILE A 153 3.27 21.50 2.97
C ILE A 153 4.73 21.94 2.92
N LYS A 154 5.68 21.03 3.17
CA LYS A 154 7.12 21.32 3.07
C LYS A 154 7.49 21.82 1.67
N LEU A 155 7.01 21.14 0.63
CA LEU A 155 7.21 21.56 -0.76
C LEU A 155 6.61 22.95 -1.04
N ARG A 156 5.40 23.24 -0.54
CA ARG A 156 4.81 24.58 -0.68
C ARG A 156 5.62 25.66 0.02
N LEU A 157 6.22 25.38 1.18
CA LEU A 157 7.12 26.32 1.85
C LEU A 157 8.38 26.59 1.04
N ILE A 158 8.97 25.55 0.43
CA ILE A 158 10.12 25.69 -0.48
C ILE A 158 9.76 26.56 -1.67
N TYR A 159 8.60 26.32 -2.30
CA TYR A 159 8.12 27.12 -3.43
C TYR A 159 7.91 28.59 -3.06
N LYS A 160 7.32 28.84 -1.88
CA LYS A 160 7.17 30.20 -1.35
C LYS A 160 8.53 30.87 -1.14
N GLY A 161 9.51 30.14 -0.61
CA GLY A 161 10.89 30.63 -0.48
C GLY A 161 11.49 31.04 -1.82
N TRP A 162 11.42 30.16 -2.83
CA TRP A 162 11.89 30.48 -4.19
C TRP A 162 11.19 31.70 -4.80
N PHE A 163 9.88 31.84 -4.58
CA PHE A 163 9.12 32.99 -5.05
C PHE A 163 9.54 34.29 -4.36
N LEU A 164 9.65 34.29 -3.03
CA LEU A 164 10.03 35.48 -2.24
C LEU A 164 11.47 35.92 -2.51
N GLU A 165 12.37 34.96 -2.74
CA GLU A 165 13.75 35.22 -3.21
C GLU A 165 13.83 35.63 -4.67
N ARG A 166 12.68 35.74 -5.37
CA ARG A 166 12.56 36.12 -6.79
C ARG A 166 13.39 35.23 -7.71
N LYS A 167 13.51 33.94 -7.39
CA LYS A 167 14.22 32.98 -8.25
C LYS A 167 13.51 32.89 -9.60
N THR A 168 14.28 33.00 -10.67
CA THR A 168 13.79 32.78 -12.03
C THR A 168 13.52 31.30 -12.28
N PHE A 169 12.67 30.98 -13.26
CA PHE A 169 12.43 29.60 -13.65
C PHE A 169 13.70 28.85 -14.05
N LYS A 170 14.67 29.54 -14.66
CA LYS A 170 15.98 28.94 -15.00
C LYS A 170 16.75 28.52 -13.74
N GLN A 171 16.73 29.36 -12.68
CA GLN A 171 17.39 29.04 -11.41
C GLN A 171 16.66 27.89 -10.69
N VAL A 172 15.34 27.87 -10.68
CA VAL A 172 14.58 26.75 -10.07
C VAL A 172 14.83 25.44 -10.82
N ARG A 173 14.89 25.47 -12.16
CA ARG A 173 15.26 24.30 -12.97
C ARG A 173 16.68 23.82 -12.63
N ALA A 174 17.63 24.73 -12.47
CA ALA A 174 19.00 24.40 -12.07
C ALA A 174 19.04 23.75 -10.66
N ILE A 175 18.29 24.28 -9.69
CA ILE A 175 18.16 23.70 -8.33
C ILE A 175 17.63 22.25 -8.41
N LEU A 176 16.69 21.99 -9.32
CA LEU A 176 16.07 20.68 -9.49
C LEU A 176 16.88 19.73 -10.40
N GLY A 177 18.05 20.14 -10.90
CA GLY A 177 18.87 19.36 -11.84
C GLY A 177 18.24 19.21 -13.23
N LEU A 178 17.25 20.04 -13.56
CA LEU A 178 16.51 19.94 -14.83
C LEU A 178 17.26 20.64 -15.97
N PRO A 179 17.07 20.18 -17.23
CA PRO A 179 17.54 20.90 -18.40
C PRO A 179 17.07 22.36 -18.35
N PRO A 180 17.84 23.34 -18.88
CA PRO A 180 17.48 24.75 -18.76
C PRO A 180 16.22 25.15 -19.54
N LYS A 181 15.80 24.35 -20.53
CA LYS A 181 14.62 24.56 -21.37
C LYS A 181 13.98 23.21 -21.73
N GLY A 182 12.74 23.26 -22.22
CA GLY A 182 11.99 22.09 -22.69
C GLY A 182 11.33 21.31 -21.59
N ASP A 183 10.55 20.30 -21.97
CA ASP A 183 9.96 19.37 -21.03
C ASP A 183 10.96 18.27 -20.67
N ALA A 184 10.88 17.77 -19.44
CA ALA A 184 11.76 16.72 -18.94
C ALA A 184 10.92 15.61 -18.30
N VAL A 185 9.94 15.08 -19.02
CA VAL A 185 8.89 14.18 -18.50
C VAL A 185 9.48 12.95 -17.81
N ASP A 186 10.61 12.43 -18.30
CA ASP A 186 11.29 11.26 -17.74
C ASP A 186 12.18 11.59 -16.53
N HIS A 187 12.32 12.87 -16.16
CA HIS A 187 13.15 13.28 -15.02
C HIS A 187 12.35 13.26 -13.71
N VAL A 188 12.90 12.64 -12.66
CA VAL A 188 12.24 12.45 -11.35
C VAL A 188 11.71 13.77 -10.75
N ASN A 189 12.45 14.87 -10.92
CA ASN A 189 12.06 16.19 -10.39
C ASN A 189 11.15 17.03 -11.31
N TRP A 190 10.73 16.51 -12.46
CA TRP A 190 9.89 17.26 -13.39
C TRP A 190 8.52 17.60 -12.80
N GLY A 191 7.91 16.64 -12.09
CA GLY A 191 6.66 16.87 -11.38
C GLY A 191 6.78 17.97 -10.30
N ILE A 192 7.93 18.09 -9.64
CA ILE A 192 8.21 19.16 -8.66
C ILE A 192 8.21 20.53 -9.37
N PHE A 193 8.86 20.62 -10.53
CA PHE A 193 8.87 21.86 -11.31
C PHE A 193 7.47 22.23 -11.84
N GLN A 194 6.69 21.26 -12.33
CA GLN A 194 5.31 21.50 -12.75
C GLN A 194 4.44 21.99 -11.59
N ASN A 195 4.60 21.40 -10.40
CA ASN A 195 3.92 21.84 -9.19
C ASN A 195 4.32 23.27 -8.78
N TYR A 196 5.60 23.62 -8.91
CA TYR A 196 6.06 24.99 -8.68
C TYR A 196 5.44 25.99 -9.67
N LEU A 197 5.35 25.66 -10.96
CA LEU A 197 4.70 26.52 -11.95
C LEU A 197 3.22 26.76 -11.63
N LYS A 198 2.50 25.73 -11.16
CA LYS A 198 1.12 25.85 -10.70
C LYS A 198 1.02 26.76 -9.47
N PHE A 199 1.87 26.53 -8.47
CA PHE A 199 1.96 27.39 -7.29
C PHE A 199 2.25 28.84 -7.66
N TYR A 200 3.20 29.09 -8.56
CA TYR A 200 3.56 30.44 -9.02
C TYR A 200 2.36 31.16 -9.62
N LYS A 201 1.58 30.49 -10.48
CA LYS A 201 0.36 31.05 -11.08
C LYS A 201 -0.70 31.39 -10.02
N GLU A 202 -0.95 30.49 -9.08
CA GLU A 202 -1.97 30.68 -8.03
C GLU A 202 -1.55 31.74 -6.99
N TYR A 203 -0.27 31.76 -6.62
CA TYR A 203 0.24 32.62 -5.55
C TYR A 203 0.55 34.03 -6.05
N ALA A 204 1.07 34.18 -7.27
CA ALA A 204 1.34 35.50 -7.85
C ALA A 204 0.06 36.33 -8.02
N GLN A 205 -1.08 35.69 -8.30
CA GLN A 205 -2.40 36.34 -8.38
C GLN A 205 -2.79 37.10 -7.11
N GLN A 206 -2.21 36.77 -5.95
CA GLN A 206 -2.49 37.46 -4.69
C GLN A 206 -1.77 38.82 -4.57
N PHE A 207 -0.81 39.09 -5.44
CA PHE A 207 0.02 40.30 -5.44
C PHE A 207 -0.11 41.11 -6.74
N THR A 208 -1.07 40.74 -7.60
CA THR A 208 -1.41 41.45 -8.84
C THR A 208 -2.70 42.21 -8.65
#